data_AF-A0A6M0JA93-F1
#
_entry.id   AF-A0A6M0JA93-F1
#
_cell.length_a   1.000
_cell.length_b   1.000
_cell.length_c   1.000
_cell.angle_alpha   90.00
_cell.angle_beta   90.00
_cell.angle_gamma   90.00
#
_symmetry.space_group_name_H-M   'P 1'
#
loop_
_entity.id
_entity.type
_entity.pdbx_description
1 polymer ?
#
loop_
_entity_poly.entity_id
_entity_poly.type
_entity_poly.pdbx_seq_one_letter_code
_entity_poly.pdbx_strand_id
1 'polypeptide(L)'
;MTSKQSNDSHAVEVNGVCFETLVSKQVLTVPKKNYVQKLQYLLQLFSLPEKEIFPIDSLQMGIRITNNTDSTLRFRLASDLLYPEIVDQDGEILVEGGSFSYTQSEEYSYPCLIPKENVTFFLETQTFWVLGNRLGIAIPTSHYGGWTLKPLKPGVYQFRFTYYNSQTEVKVDELLSKKTKQLEGIWTGEAKTPFVELHLVQN
;
A
#
# COMPACT_ATOMS: atom_id res chain seq x y z
N MET A 1 -41.32 -2.73 7.54
CA MET A 1 -40.05 -3.46 7.30
C MET A 1 -39.12 -2.54 6.55
N THR A 2 -38.19 -1.89 7.26
CA THR A 2 -37.13 -1.07 6.66
C THR A 2 -35.97 -1.98 6.31
N SER A 3 -35.69 -2.15 5.02
CA SER A 3 -34.49 -2.84 4.56
C SER A 3 -33.27 -2.05 5.03
N LYS A 4 -32.48 -2.64 5.95
CA LYS A 4 -31.11 -2.21 6.22
C LYS A 4 -30.33 -2.39 4.92
N GLN A 5 -30.25 -1.33 4.14
CA GLN A 5 -29.34 -1.24 3.01
C GLN A 5 -27.95 -1.17 3.65
N SER A 6 -27.21 -2.27 3.58
CA SER A 6 -25.82 -2.30 4.00
C SER A 6 -25.08 -1.28 3.15
N ASN A 7 -24.65 -0.16 3.75
CA ASN A 7 -23.73 0.79 3.12
C ASN A 7 -22.34 0.16 3.12
N ASP A 8 -22.20 -1.02 2.52
CA ASP A 8 -20.91 -1.62 2.18
C ASP A 8 -20.37 -0.90 0.94
N SER A 9 -20.16 0.42 1.05
CA SER A 9 -19.45 1.13 0.01
C SER A 9 -17.98 0.74 0.11
N HIS A 10 -17.55 -0.17 -0.76
CA HIS A 10 -16.13 -0.52 -0.97
C HIS A 10 -15.28 0.66 -1.47
N ALA A 11 -15.92 1.82 -1.69
CA ALA A 11 -15.37 3.06 -2.15
C ALA A 11 -15.66 4.23 -1.22
N VAL A 12 -14.77 5.21 -1.21
CA VAL A 12 -15.02 6.57 -0.72
C VAL A 12 -14.95 7.55 -1.90
N GLU A 13 -15.81 8.56 -1.93
CA GLU A 13 -15.76 9.61 -2.96
C GLU A 13 -15.35 10.95 -2.33
N VAL A 14 -14.33 11.59 -2.91
CA VAL A 14 -13.81 12.90 -2.51
C VAL A 14 -13.69 13.77 -3.76
N ASN A 15 -14.42 14.88 -3.79
CA ASN A 15 -14.41 15.84 -4.91
C ASN A 15 -14.67 15.19 -6.29
N GLY A 16 -15.62 14.25 -6.37
CA GLY A 16 -15.91 13.55 -7.62
C GLY A 16 -14.86 12.52 -8.04
N VAL A 17 -13.98 12.11 -7.12
CA VAL A 17 -13.01 11.02 -7.35
C VAL A 17 -13.25 9.91 -6.34
N CYS A 18 -13.42 8.70 -6.84
CA CYS A 18 -13.70 7.51 -6.05
C CYS A 18 -12.41 6.74 -5.77
N PHE A 19 -12.18 6.36 -4.51
CA PHE A 19 -11.01 5.62 -4.04
C PHE A 19 -11.44 4.33 -3.34
N GLU A 20 -10.77 3.23 -3.67
CA GLU A 20 -11.07 1.91 -3.14
C GLU A 20 -9.79 1.21 -2.67
N THR A 21 -9.85 0.42 -1.60
CA THR A 21 -8.75 -0.48 -1.23
C THR A 21 -8.88 -1.80 -1.96
N LEU A 22 -7.77 -2.26 -2.52
CA LEU A 22 -7.68 -3.56 -3.16
C LEU A 22 -6.64 -4.42 -2.45
N VAL A 23 -6.96 -5.69 -2.26
CA VAL A 23 -6.03 -6.71 -1.73
C VAL A 23 -6.19 -7.95 -2.59
N SER A 24 -5.10 -8.50 -3.12
CA SER A 24 -5.17 -9.64 -4.04
C SER A 24 -5.66 -10.92 -3.39
N LYS A 25 -5.43 -11.08 -2.07
CA LYS A 25 -5.91 -12.19 -1.26
C LYS A 25 -6.28 -11.70 0.15
N GLN A 26 -7.53 -11.89 0.55
CA GLN A 26 -7.96 -11.55 1.91
C GLN A 26 -7.50 -12.57 2.96
N VAL A 27 -7.19 -13.81 2.56
CA VAL A 27 -6.67 -14.83 3.47
C VAL A 27 -5.19 -15.04 3.20
N LEU A 28 -4.37 -14.70 4.18
CA LEU A 28 -2.93 -14.91 4.16
C LEU A 28 -2.57 -16.11 5.05
N THR A 29 -2.01 -17.15 4.43
CA THR A 29 -1.59 -18.36 5.13
C THR A 29 -0.14 -18.25 5.57
N VAL A 30 0.07 -18.22 6.88
CA VAL A 30 1.39 -18.14 7.48
C VAL A 30 1.88 -19.56 7.78
N PRO A 31 3.00 -20.02 7.19
CA PRO A 31 3.53 -21.35 7.47
C PRO A 31 4.05 -21.41 8.90
N LYS A 32 3.79 -22.49 9.65
CA LYS A 32 4.45 -22.74 10.94
C LYS A 32 5.97 -22.56 10.83
N LYS A 33 6.55 -21.85 11.80
CA LYS A 33 7.98 -21.63 11.88
C LYS A 33 8.72 -22.96 12.07
N ASN A 34 9.33 -23.48 11.02
CA ASN A 34 10.09 -24.72 11.11
C ASN A 34 11.52 -24.48 11.62
N TYR A 35 12.25 -25.55 11.93
CA TYR A 35 13.60 -25.46 12.48
C TYR A 35 14.57 -24.75 11.52
N VAL A 36 14.39 -24.94 10.21
CA VAL A 36 15.18 -24.30 9.15
C VAL A 36 14.98 -22.78 9.16
N GLN A 37 13.75 -22.29 9.28
CA GLN A 37 13.44 -20.86 9.37
C GLN A 37 13.98 -20.23 10.66
N LYS A 38 13.99 -20.97 11.77
CA LYS A 38 14.66 -20.52 13.01
C LYS A 38 16.18 -20.40 12.81
N LEU A 39 16.78 -21.39 12.14
CA LEU A 39 18.22 -21.41 11.86
C LEU A 39 18.62 -20.29 10.88
N GLN A 40 17.87 -20.10 9.79
CA GLN A 40 18.08 -19.01 8.84
C GLN A 40 17.97 -17.63 9.50
N TYR A 41 16.97 -17.44 10.35
CA TYR A 41 16.84 -16.21 11.12
C TYR A 41 18.02 -15.98 12.09
N LEU A 42 18.48 -17.04 12.77
CA LEU A 42 19.69 -16.97 13.60
C LEU A 42 20.92 -16.59 12.75
N LEU A 43 21.09 -17.20 11.57
CA LEU A 43 22.19 -16.88 10.66
C LEU A 43 22.14 -15.42 10.15
N GLN A 44 20.95 -14.85 9.94
CA GLN A 44 20.75 -13.43 9.63
C GLN A 44 21.15 -12.51 10.78
N LEU A 45 20.93 -12.92 12.04
CA LEU A 45 21.38 -12.13 13.20
C LEU A 45 22.91 -12.10 13.33
N PHE A 46 23.61 -13.14 12.85
CA PHE A 46 25.07 -13.25 12.92
C PHE A 46 25.81 -12.76 11.66
N SER A 47 25.09 -12.48 10.56
CA SER A 47 25.65 -11.95 9.31
C SER A 47 25.27 -10.47 9.13
N LEU A 48 26.24 -9.55 9.03
CA LEU A 48 26.03 -8.12 8.69
C LEU A 48 26.48 -7.82 7.25
N PRO A 49 25.97 -6.79 6.53
CA PRO A 49 24.87 -5.86 6.85
C PRO A 49 23.70 -5.88 5.85
N GLU A 50 23.66 -6.79 4.87
CA GLU A 50 22.60 -6.74 3.85
C GLU A 50 21.39 -7.57 4.25
N LYS A 51 20.33 -6.82 4.54
CA LYS A 51 18.99 -7.22 4.98
C LYS A 51 18.24 -8.05 3.93
N GLU A 52 18.76 -9.21 3.54
CA GLU A 52 17.96 -10.16 2.77
C GLU A 52 16.94 -10.81 3.70
N ILE A 53 15.83 -10.10 3.90
CA ILE A 53 14.62 -10.65 4.51
C ILE A 53 14.06 -11.63 3.48
N PHE A 54 14.05 -12.93 3.79
CA PHE A 54 13.42 -13.91 2.93
C PHE A 54 11.90 -13.78 3.06
N PRO A 55 11.19 -13.34 2.00
CA PRO A 55 9.75 -13.25 2.04
C PRO A 55 9.15 -14.66 2.17
N ILE A 56 8.13 -14.77 3.01
CA ILE A 56 7.35 -15.99 3.20
C ILE A 56 6.36 -16.16 2.05
N ASP A 57 5.63 -15.09 1.76
CA ASP A 57 4.65 -14.99 0.69
C ASP A 57 4.56 -13.52 0.24
N SER A 58 4.14 -13.29 -1.00
CA SER A 58 3.86 -11.97 -1.53
C SER A 58 2.35 -11.70 -1.59
N LEU A 59 1.97 -10.52 -1.13
CA LEU A 59 0.60 -10.04 -1.11
C LEU A 59 0.55 -8.71 -1.86
N GLN A 60 -0.34 -8.56 -2.83
CA GLN A 60 -0.52 -7.28 -3.50
C GLN A 60 -1.61 -6.49 -2.77
N MET A 61 -1.25 -5.28 -2.33
CA MET A 61 -2.17 -4.36 -1.68
C MET A 61 -2.10 -3.03 -2.41
N GLY A 62 -3.24 -2.43 -2.70
CA GLY A 62 -3.27 -1.24 -3.54
C GLY A 62 -4.52 -0.42 -3.39
N ILE A 63 -4.63 0.57 -4.27
CA ILE A 63 -5.85 1.35 -4.44
C ILE A 63 -6.34 1.33 -5.88
N ARG A 64 -7.64 1.48 -6.05
CA ARG A 64 -8.24 1.87 -7.33
C ARG A 64 -8.75 3.30 -7.21
N ILE A 65 -8.39 4.12 -8.19
CA ILE A 65 -8.84 5.51 -8.30
C ILE A 65 -9.72 5.61 -9.54
N THR A 66 -10.95 6.10 -9.40
CA THR A 66 -11.88 6.34 -10.50
C THR A 66 -12.21 7.82 -10.59
N ASN A 67 -12.00 8.42 -11.76
CA ASN A 67 -12.35 9.81 -12.00
C ASN A 67 -13.84 9.91 -12.34
N ASN A 68 -14.68 10.32 -11.40
CA ASN A 68 -16.12 10.54 -11.63
C ASN A 68 -16.46 11.97 -12.08
N THR A 69 -15.49 12.88 -12.12
CA THR A 69 -15.67 14.28 -12.54
C THR A 69 -15.91 14.39 -14.05
N ASP A 70 -16.29 15.59 -14.49
CA ASP A 70 -16.46 15.92 -15.91
C ASP A 70 -15.17 16.42 -16.58
N SER A 71 -14.06 16.49 -15.85
CA SER A 71 -12.75 16.94 -16.36
C SER A 71 -11.71 15.82 -16.30
N THR A 72 -10.70 15.93 -17.15
CA THR A 72 -9.53 15.05 -17.09
C THR A 72 -8.68 15.40 -15.88
N LEU A 73 -8.27 14.39 -15.10
CA LEU A 73 -7.45 14.55 -13.91
C LEU A 73 -6.17 13.72 -14.00
N ARG A 74 -5.07 14.24 -13.47
CA ARG A 74 -3.80 13.52 -13.40
C ARG A 74 -3.54 13.07 -11.96
N PHE A 75 -3.09 11.83 -11.77
CA PHE A 75 -2.81 11.29 -10.42
C PHE A 75 -1.36 10.87 -10.31
N ARG A 76 -0.67 11.27 -9.23
CA ARG A 76 0.65 10.74 -8.92
C ARG A 76 0.48 9.38 -8.24
N LEU A 77 0.99 8.32 -8.86
CA LEU A 77 0.97 6.97 -8.31
C LEU A 77 2.37 6.62 -7.80
N ALA A 78 2.60 6.88 -6.53
CA ALA A 78 3.88 6.61 -5.89
C ALA A 78 3.65 6.11 -4.46
N SER A 79 4.55 5.24 -3.98
CA SER A 79 4.43 4.58 -2.68
C SER A 79 4.53 5.57 -1.50
N ASP A 80 5.14 6.73 -1.69
CA ASP A 80 5.24 7.81 -0.69
C ASP A 80 3.94 8.60 -0.50
N LEU A 81 2.94 8.40 -1.36
CA LEU A 81 1.61 9.00 -1.23
C LEU A 81 0.58 8.05 -0.61
N LEU A 82 0.95 6.79 -0.38
CA LEU A 82 0.10 5.77 0.21
C LEU A 82 0.55 5.43 1.62
N TYR A 83 -0.29 5.81 2.57
CA TYR A 83 -0.10 5.55 3.99
C TYR A 83 -1.01 4.39 4.40
N PRO A 84 -0.48 3.17 4.61
CA PRO A 84 -1.27 2.04 5.05
C PRO A 84 -1.71 2.27 6.49
N GLU A 85 -2.85 1.69 6.83
CA GLU A 85 -3.32 1.56 8.20
C GLU A 85 -3.84 0.13 8.38
N ILE A 86 -3.32 -0.56 9.39
CA ILE A 86 -3.76 -1.89 9.79
C ILE A 86 -4.23 -1.80 11.23
N VAL A 87 -5.43 -2.32 11.45
CA VAL A 87 -6.13 -2.29 12.74
C VAL A 87 -6.46 -3.73 13.13
N ASP A 88 -6.24 -4.08 14.40
CA ASP A 88 -6.67 -5.37 14.94
C ASP A 88 -8.13 -5.36 15.41
N GLN A 89 -8.56 -6.47 16.01
CA GLN A 89 -9.93 -6.62 16.53
C GLN A 89 -10.25 -5.69 17.70
N ASP A 90 -9.22 -5.20 18.40
CA ASP A 90 -9.35 -4.29 19.53
C ASP A 90 -9.35 -2.82 19.08
N GLY A 91 -9.16 -2.56 17.78
CA GLY A 91 -9.11 -1.21 17.23
C GLY A 91 -7.71 -0.56 17.32
N GLU A 92 -6.67 -1.30 17.71
CA GLU A 92 -5.32 -0.76 17.80
C GLU A 92 -4.67 -0.64 16.41
N ILE A 93 -4.08 0.53 16.13
CA ILE A 93 -3.27 0.75 14.94
C ILE A 93 -1.92 0.06 15.11
N LEU A 94 -1.58 -0.78 14.12
CA LEU A 94 -0.40 -1.63 14.13
C LEU A 94 0.75 -1.12 13.26
N VAL A 95 0.65 0.05 12.66
CA VAL A 95 1.75 0.64 11.87
C VAL A 95 2.74 1.34 12.81
N GLU A 96 4.00 0.91 12.83
CA GLU A 96 5.04 1.49 13.69
C GLU A 96 5.75 2.69 13.04
N GLY A 97 5.84 2.68 11.71
CA GLY A 97 6.45 3.75 10.95
C GLY A 97 6.77 3.35 9.52
N GLY A 98 7.25 4.31 8.76
CA GLY A 98 7.71 4.10 7.39
C GLY A 98 8.81 5.06 7.04
N SER A 99 9.74 4.61 6.19
CA SER A 99 10.68 5.48 5.50
C SER A 99 10.37 5.48 4.01
N PHE A 100 10.53 6.63 3.38
CA PHE A 100 10.40 6.81 1.95
C PHE A 100 11.69 7.45 1.46
N SER A 101 12.24 6.88 0.40
CA SER A 101 13.16 7.62 -0.44
C SER A 101 12.32 8.28 -1.52
N TYR A 102 12.50 9.59 -1.68
CA TYR A 102 11.94 10.29 -2.83
C TYR A 102 12.58 9.73 -4.08
N THR A 103 11.80 9.00 -4.87
CA THR A 103 12.21 8.65 -6.23
C THR A 103 11.85 9.77 -7.17
N GLN A 104 12.79 10.08 -8.06
CA GLN A 104 12.54 10.98 -9.17
C GLN A 104 11.39 10.39 -9.99
N SER A 105 10.27 11.11 -10.03
CA SER A 105 9.06 10.59 -10.64
C SER A 105 9.11 10.76 -12.16
N GLU A 106 8.91 9.66 -12.87
CA GLU A 106 8.83 9.65 -14.33
C GLU A 106 7.40 9.97 -14.80
N GLU A 107 7.23 10.39 -16.06
CA GLU A 107 5.91 10.77 -16.59
C GLU A 107 4.87 9.64 -16.47
N TYR A 108 5.26 8.37 -16.61
CA TYR A 108 4.32 7.25 -16.48
C TYR A 108 3.77 7.08 -15.05
N SER A 109 4.41 7.68 -14.05
CA SER A 109 3.91 7.70 -12.66
C SER A 109 2.73 8.67 -12.49
N TYR A 110 2.34 9.36 -13.56
CA TYR A 110 1.25 10.35 -13.58
C TYR A 110 0.16 10.00 -14.60
N PRO A 111 -0.57 8.88 -14.45
CA PRO A 111 -1.70 8.57 -15.32
C PRO A 111 -2.70 9.72 -15.37
N CYS A 112 -3.20 9.96 -16.58
CA CYS A 112 -4.16 10.99 -16.91
C CYS A 112 -5.50 10.32 -17.16
N LEU A 113 -6.45 10.46 -16.23
CA LEU A 113 -7.74 9.80 -16.27
C LEU A 113 -8.79 10.72 -16.87
N ILE A 114 -9.39 10.33 -17.99
CA ILE A 114 -10.58 11.01 -18.52
C ILE A 114 -11.81 10.68 -17.65
N PRO A 115 -12.94 11.41 -17.79
CA PRO A 115 -14.17 11.08 -17.08
C PRO A 115 -14.56 9.60 -17.20
N LYS A 116 -14.89 8.99 -16.06
CA LYS A 116 -15.25 7.58 -15.85
C LYS A 116 -14.12 6.56 -16.05
N GLU A 117 -12.90 7.01 -16.32
CA GLU A 117 -11.73 6.14 -16.33
C GLU A 117 -11.24 5.85 -14.91
N ASN A 118 -10.57 4.71 -14.75
CA ASN A 118 -9.94 4.32 -13.50
C ASN A 118 -8.53 3.79 -13.72
N VAL A 119 -7.72 3.87 -12.66
CA VAL A 119 -6.41 3.26 -12.59
C VAL A 119 -6.27 2.48 -11.29
N THR A 120 -5.53 1.38 -11.35
CA THR A 120 -5.17 0.58 -10.19
C THR A 120 -3.68 0.69 -9.93
N PHE A 121 -3.32 0.90 -8.67
CA PHE A 121 -1.94 0.94 -8.22
C PHE A 121 -1.72 -0.06 -7.10
N PHE A 122 -0.98 -1.12 -7.39
CA PHE A 122 -0.61 -2.15 -6.41
C PHE A 122 0.81 -1.94 -5.91
N LEU A 123 0.97 -2.11 -4.60
CA LEU A 123 2.24 -2.31 -3.93
C LEU A 123 2.42 -3.81 -3.70
N GLU A 124 3.56 -4.35 -4.10
CA GLU A 124 3.93 -5.73 -3.80
C GLU A 124 4.45 -5.79 -2.37
N THR A 125 3.66 -6.36 -1.47
CA THR A 125 4.00 -6.44 -0.05
C THR A 125 4.55 -7.81 0.27
N GLN A 126 5.56 -7.82 1.13
CA GLN A 126 6.29 -9.02 1.52
C GLN A 126 6.01 -9.32 2.97
N THR A 127 5.72 -10.58 3.28
CA THR A 127 5.52 -11.04 4.65
C THR A 127 6.76 -11.75 5.14
N PHE A 128 7.15 -11.56 6.40
CA PHE A 128 8.38 -12.15 6.94
C PHE A 128 8.31 -12.39 8.44
N TRP A 129 9.14 -13.30 8.94
CA TRP A 129 9.22 -13.58 10.37
C TRP A 129 10.11 -12.56 11.09
N VAL A 130 9.57 -11.96 12.15
CA VAL A 130 10.28 -11.09 13.08
C VAL A 130 10.62 -11.88 14.36
N LEU A 131 11.53 -11.35 15.18
CA LEU A 131 11.89 -11.91 16.49
C LEU A 131 10.63 -12.21 17.32
N GLY A 132 10.60 -13.39 17.97
CA GLY A 132 9.50 -13.77 18.86
C GLY A 132 8.29 -14.45 18.20
N ASN A 133 8.48 -15.09 17.04
CA ASN A 133 7.42 -15.80 16.27
C ASN A 133 6.27 -14.89 15.84
N ARG A 134 6.62 -13.69 15.38
CA ARG A 134 5.62 -12.71 15.00
C ARG A 134 5.79 -12.34 13.52
N LEU A 135 4.69 -12.12 12.81
CA LEU A 135 4.74 -11.83 11.38
C LEU A 135 4.85 -10.32 11.16
N GLY A 136 5.80 -9.91 10.33
CA GLY A 136 5.88 -8.56 9.79
C GLY A 136 5.37 -8.53 8.35
N ILE A 137 4.85 -7.37 7.93
CA ILE A 137 4.61 -7.06 6.53
C ILE A 137 5.48 -5.86 6.19
N ALA A 138 6.27 -5.99 5.13
CA ALA A 138 7.01 -4.91 4.52
C ALA A 138 6.27 -4.51 3.26
N ILE A 139 6.00 -3.23 3.13
CA ILE A 139 5.51 -2.64 1.89
C ILE A 139 6.71 -1.91 1.28
N PRO A 140 7.50 -2.55 0.42
CA PRO A 140 8.66 -1.93 -0.19
C PRO A 140 8.26 -0.66 -0.94
N THR A 141 9.05 0.39 -0.72
CA THR A 141 9.01 1.59 -1.54
C THR A 141 10.14 1.51 -2.55
N SER A 142 10.02 2.30 -3.62
CA SER A 142 10.82 2.09 -4.82
C SER A 142 12.33 2.05 -4.59
N HIS A 143 12.92 2.67 -3.57
CA HIS A 143 14.38 2.68 -3.34
C HIS A 143 14.77 2.74 -1.84
N TYR A 144 14.70 1.64 -1.08
CA TYR A 144 15.19 1.51 0.33
C TYR A 144 14.27 1.96 1.48
N GLY A 145 12.99 2.17 1.21
CA GLY A 145 12.01 2.44 2.26
C GLY A 145 10.96 1.35 2.38
N GLY A 146 10.20 1.40 3.46
CA GLY A 146 9.06 0.53 3.62
C GLY A 146 8.29 0.82 4.90
N TRP A 147 7.05 0.39 4.91
CA TRP A 147 6.24 0.39 6.11
C TRP A 147 6.62 -0.80 6.99
N THR A 148 6.83 -0.54 8.28
CA THR A 148 7.04 -1.58 9.30
C THR A 148 5.82 -1.63 10.20
N LEU A 149 5.32 -2.85 10.40
CA LEU A 149 4.19 -3.11 11.29
C LEU A 149 4.65 -3.69 12.61
N LYS A 150 3.88 -3.41 13.65
CA LYS A 150 3.86 -4.19 14.87
C LYS A 150 3.64 -5.64 14.49
N PRO A 151 4.27 -6.57 15.20
CA PRO A 151 4.23 -7.92 14.72
C PRO A 151 2.87 -8.59 14.95
N LEU A 152 2.36 -9.27 13.92
CA LEU A 152 0.99 -9.77 13.82
C LEU A 152 0.86 -11.21 14.37
N LYS A 153 -0.31 -11.52 14.94
CA LYS A 153 -0.76 -12.87 15.34
C LYS A 153 -1.82 -13.40 14.37
N PRO A 154 -2.06 -14.72 14.26
CA PRO A 154 -3.22 -15.23 13.53
C PRO A 154 -4.52 -14.58 14.05
N GLY A 155 -5.39 -14.13 13.16
CA GLY A 155 -6.56 -13.33 13.51
C GLY A 155 -7.17 -12.60 12.31
N VAL A 156 -8.17 -11.77 12.58
CA VAL A 156 -8.80 -10.89 11.57
C VAL A 156 -8.32 -9.47 11.81
N TYR A 157 -7.91 -8.81 10.74
CA TYR A 157 -7.46 -7.42 10.74
C TYR A 157 -8.27 -6.61 9.73
N GLN A 158 -8.29 -5.31 9.93
CA GLN A 158 -8.80 -4.36 8.95
C GLN A 158 -7.63 -3.59 8.33
N PHE A 159 -7.66 -3.42 7.01
CA PHE A 159 -6.63 -2.74 6.26
C PHE A 159 -7.23 -1.63 5.39
N ARG A 160 -6.57 -0.46 5.34
CA ARG A 160 -6.88 0.61 4.39
C ARG A 160 -5.63 1.37 3.98
N PHE A 161 -5.79 2.25 2.99
CA PHE A 161 -4.81 3.26 2.65
C PHE A 161 -5.38 4.67 2.85
N THR A 162 -4.52 5.60 3.23
CA THR A 162 -4.74 7.02 2.99
C THR A 162 -3.91 7.42 1.77
N TYR A 163 -4.58 7.90 0.74
CA TYR A 163 -3.94 8.59 -0.38
C TYR A 163 -3.85 10.08 -0.07
N TYR A 164 -2.67 10.65 -0.15
CA TYR A 164 -2.47 12.08 0.09
C TYR A 164 -1.56 12.67 -0.98
N ASN A 165 -2.02 13.73 -1.65
CA ASN A 165 -1.18 14.53 -2.55
C ASN A 165 -1.46 16.02 -2.37
N SER A 166 -0.42 16.81 -2.14
CA SER A 166 -0.51 18.27 -2.04
C SER A 166 0.11 19.00 -3.24
N GLN A 167 0.68 18.27 -4.21
CA GLN A 167 1.35 18.85 -5.36
C GLN A 167 0.36 19.06 -6.50
N THR A 168 0.13 20.31 -6.89
CA THR A 168 -0.72 20.68 -8.05
C THR A 168 0.02 20.58 -9.38
N GLU A 169 1.35 20.66 -9.34
CA GLU A 169 2.25 20.61 -10.48
C GLU A 169 3.53 19.84 -10.14
N VAL A 170 4.15 19.25 -11.15
CA VAL A 170 5.47 18.61 -11.01
C VAL A 170 6.32 18.84 -12.25
N LYS A 171 7.64 18.86 -12.06
CA LYS A 171 8.62 18.81 -13.13
C LYS A 171 9.11 17.37 -13.26
N VAL A 172 8.87 16.74 -14.41
CA VAL A 172 9.35 15.39 -14.72
C VAL A 172 10.43 15.49 -15.79
N ASP A 173 11.48 14.68 -15.67
CA ASP A 173 12.50 14.59 -16.71
C ASP A 173 12.05 13.61 -17.79
N GLU A 174 12.07 14.07 -19.03
CA GLU A 174 11.74 13.24 -20.19
C GLU A 174 12.99 12.42 -20.56
N LEU A 175 12.93 11.10 -20.31
CA LEU A 175 14.05 10.16 -20.42
C LEU A 175 14.85 10.30 -21.73
N LEU A 176 14.17 10.53 -22.85
CA LEU A 176 14.79 10.56 -24.18
C LEU A 176 15.39 11.92 -24.54
N SER A 177 14.81 13.02 -24.05
CA SER A 177 15.15 14.37 -24.53
C SER A 177 16.08 15.13 -23.58
N LYS A 178 16.29 14.64 -22.35
CA LYS A 178 16.93 15.37 -21.23
C LYS A 178 16.27 16.74 -20.96
N LYS A 179 15.03 16.93 -21.41
CA LYS A 179 14.24 18.12 -21.10
C LYS A 179 13.36 17.82 -19.90
N THR A 180 13.12 18.85 -19.13
CA THR A 180 12.14 18.80 -18.06
C THR A 180 10.79 19.26 -18.61
N LYS A 181 9.75 18.47 -18.38
CA LYS A 181 8.36 18.78 -18.72
C LYS A 181 7.61 19.13 -17.44
N GLN A 182 6.87 20.24 -17.47
CA GLN A 182 5.96 20.60 -16.38
C GLN A 182 4.62 19.91 -16.61
N LEU A 183 4.19 19.12 -15.64
CA LEU A 183 2.88 18.49 -15.59
C LEU A 183 2.00 19.31 -14.64
N GLU A 184 0.84 19.74 -15.15
CA GLU A 184 -0.20 20.44 -14.41
C GLU A 184 -1.45 19.57 -14.27
N GLY A 185 -2.48 20.07 -13.57
CA GLY A 185 -3.77 19.38 -13.41
C GLY A 185 -3.68 18.13 -12.56
N ILE A 186 -2.71 18.06 -11.65
CA ILE A 186 -2.55 16.95 -10.73
C ILE A 186 -3.61 17.08 -9.63
N TRP A 187 -4.38 16.02 -9.40
CA TRP A 187 -5.37 15.98 -8.34
C TRP A 187 -4.69 16.17 -6.99
N THR A 188 -5.25 17.04 -6.15
CA THR A 188 -4.77 17.29 -4.79
C THR A 188 -5.87 17.00 -3.78
N GLY A 189 -5.46 16.50 -2.62
CA GLY A 189 -6.37 16.15 -1.55
C GLY A 189 -5.88 14.96 -0.74
N GLU A 190 -6.72 14.58 0.21
CA GLU A 190 -6.57 13.40 1.05
C GLU A 190 -7.82 12.53 0.87
N ALA A 191 -7.63 11.22 0.70
CA ALA A 191 -8.70 10.25 0.68
C ALA A 191 -8.33 9.02 1.52
N LYS A 192 -9.14 8.73 2.53
CA LYS A 192 -9.02 7.52 3.35
C LYS A 192 -9.95 6.47 2.78
N THR A 193 -9.38 5.44 2.17
CA THR A 193 -10.18 4.36 1.58
C THR A 193 -10.92 3.58 2.67
N PRO A 194 -12.02 2.89 2.31
CA PRO A 194 -12.71 2.00 3.23
C PRO A 194 -11.80 0.86 3.70
N PHE A 195 -12.06 0.35 4.90
CA PHE A 195 -11.38 -0.84 5.41
C PHE A 195 -11.79 -2.08 4.63
N VAL A 196 -10.82 -2.96 4.39
CA VAL A 196 -11.04 -4.34 3.92
C VAL A 196 -10.53 -5.31 4.96
N GLU A 197 -11.19 -6.46 5.09
CA GLU A 197 -10.77 -7.50 6.01
C GLU A 197 -9.58 -8.29 5.47
N LEU A 198 -8.62 -8.56 6.35
CA LEU A 198 -7.45 -9.39 6.12
C LEU A 198 -7.40 -10.47 7.21
N HIS A 199 -7.51 -11.73 6.80
CA HIS A 199 -7.45 -12.90 7.66
C HIS A 199 -6.05 -13.48 7.64
N LEU A 200 -5.41 -13.52 8.80
CA LEU A 200 -4.15 -14.21 9.00
C LEU A 200 -4.40 -15.59 9.60
N VAL A 201 -4.16 -16.64 8.82
CA VAL A 201 -4.34 -18.04 9.26
C VAL A 201 -3.00 -18.74 9.35
N GLN A 202 -2.83 -19.63 10.33
CA GLN A 202 -1.61 -20.42 10.48
C GLN A 202 -1.83 -21.82 9.91
N ASN A 203 -0.92 -22.26 9.03
CA ASN A 203 -0.88 -23.64 8.53
C ASN A 203 -0.08 -24.54 9.48
#